data_AF-A0A8T3VGI0-F1
#
_entry.id   AF-A0A8T3VGI0-F1
#
_cell.length_a   1.000
_cell.length_b   1.000
_cell.length_c   1.000
_cell.angle_alpha   90.00
_cell.angle_beta   90.00
_cell.angle_gamma   90.00
#
_symmetry.space_group_name_H-M   'P 1'
#
loop_
_entity.id
_entity.type
_entity.pdbx_description
1 polymer ?
#
loop_
_entity_poly.entity_id
_entity_poly.type
_entity_poly.pdbx_seq_one_letter_code
_entity_poly.pdbx_strand_id
1 'polypeptide(L)'
;MNKKLVTLIIVILISFCFLSFVVADNVTHGDNSTTDHDKTIDTKPVNTNKTTDKNKTDDKSHNYILAQGSGSDIKFSDGFRGFMLDYSKPPASSGDEFKSVSASKASNSNTLKQAIMGCYKYGLSGQIGSIMAEVIQSGSAPSKVSGASASSSSGVVKINNHTEAVFSFEVLESVSGNVSDYFAYKVSLRTINSDNTNQTNLTNITNTTNITGNFTNLTELFDNETNATFWEELFDFLLFMADMLYDAWEHIIDTLIDDILIFISAVEELIKLYEEIVAEIQAMMDAIQKLLDMLDSLWKELDAFLKLVTIMLNAIQQLFNWIESLFNYIYGLISAIISLIQQLLGLLYSIINFILGLINQIIAFIMDLINQIMSLIQAIMDFLKTLGNVLVSVVESAVIIIGAFVIITIGAFIYNRIR
;
A
#
# COMPACT_ATOMS: atom_id res chain seq x y z
N MET A 1 59.06 43.83 -19.08
CA MET A 1 59.59 42.86 -18.09
C MET A 1 60.27 41.74 -18.89
N ASN A 2 61.53 41.44 -18.60
CA ASN A 2 62.34 40.52 -19.43
C ASN A 2 61.71 39.12 -19.43
N LYS A 3 61.47 38.50 -20.59
CA LYS A 3 60.85 37.15 -20.69
C LYS A 3 61.59 36.11 -19.84
N LYS A 4 62.91 36.28 -19.68
CA LYS A 4 63.74 35.45 -18.80
C LYS A 4 63.40 35.63 -17.31
N LEU A 5 63.03 36.83 -16.88
CA LEU A 5 62.60 37.11 -15.50
C LEU A 5 61.23 36.50 -15.20
N VAL A 6 60.31 36.55 -16.16
CA VAL A 6 58.97 35.93 -16.02
C VAL A 6 59.09 34.40 -15.95
N THR A 7 59.96 33.82 -16.79
CA THR A 7 60.22 32.37 -16.79
C THR A 7 60.87 31.91 -15.49
N LEU A 8 61.83 32.67 -14.95
CA LEU A 8 62.44 32.39 -13.64
C LEU A 8 61.41 32.43 -12.50
N ILE A 9 60.48 33.39 -12.53
CA ILE A 9 59.41 33.51 -11.52
C ILE A 9 58.44 32.32 -11.60
N ILE A 10 58.09 31.85 -12.80
CA ILE A 10 57.21 30.70 -13.00
C ILE A 10 57.88 29.41 -12.53
N VAL A 11 59.17 29.21 -12.83
CA VAL A 11 59.94 28.03 -12.37
C VAL A 11 60.06 28.02 -10.84
N ILE A 12 60.28 29.17 -10.21
CA ILE A 12 60.31 29.29 -8.74
C ILE A 12 58.93 28.97 -8.13
N LEU A 13 57.83 29.43 -8.73
CA LEU A 13 56.47 29.15 -8.25
C LEU A 13 56.10 27.67 -8.37
N ILE A 14 56.46 27.01 -9.46
CA ILE A 14 56.22 25.57 -9.66
C ILE A 14 57.05 24.74 -8.67
N SER A 15 58.31 25.14 -8.41
CA SER A 15 59.18 24.47 -7.43
C SER A 15 58.66 24.61 -5.98
N PHE A 16 58.04 25.74 -5.63
CA PHE A 16 57.36 25.94 -4.34
C PHE A 16 56.07 25.11 -4.18
N CYS A 17 55.32 24.90 -5.26
CA CYS A 17 54.13 24.04 -5.24
C CYS A 17 54.48 22.55 -5.02
N PHE A 18 55.58 22.07 -5.60
CA PHE A 18 56.05 20.70 -5.38
C PHE A 18 56.55 20.44 -3.95
N LEU A 19 57.20 21.42 -3.32
CA LEU A 19 57.62 21.31 -1.92
C LEU A 19 56.44 21.24 -0.94
N SER A 20 55.32 21.87 -1.28
CA SER A 20 54.10 21.90 -0.45
C SER A 20 53.34 20.56 -0.50
N PHE A 21 53.42 19.83 -1.62
CA PHE A 21 52.76 18.53 -1.78
C PHE A 21 53.52 17.39 -1.07
N VAL A 22 54.86 17.45 -1.05
CA VAL A 22 55.71 16.45 -0.36
C VAL A 22 55.62 16.56 1.18
N VAL A 23 55.30 17.74 1.73
CA VAL A 23 55.14 17.94 3.18
C VAL A 23 53.75 17.53 3.68
N ALA A 24 52.72 17.53 2.83
CA ALA A 24 51.37 17.13 3.22
C ALA A 24 51.18 15.61 3.37
N ASP A 25 51.96 14.80 2.64
CA ASP A 25 51.86 13.34 2.67
C ASP A 25 52.61 12.70 3.87
N ASN A 26 53.44 13.48 4.57
CA ASN A 26 54.29 13.00 5.67
C ASN A 26 53.71 13.26 7.08
N VAL A 27 52.48 13.80 7.21
CA VAL A 27 51.88 14.21 8.50
C VAL A 27 50.60 13.42 8.87
N THR A 28 50.06 12.55 8.01
CA THR A 28 48.78 11.87 8.29
C THR A 28 48.88 10.41 8.75
N HIS A 29 50.04 9.97 9.25
CA HIS A 29 50.15 8.73 10.04
C HIS A 29 50.70 9.05 11.43
N GLY A 30 49.82 9.49 12.32
CA GLY A 30 50.09 9.68 13.73
C GLY A 30 48.80 9.51 14.53
N ASP A 31 48.71 8.38 15.24
CA ASP A 31 47.68 8.04 16.20
C ASP A 31 47.31 9.21 17.12
N ASN A 32 46.00 9.43 17.35
CA ASN A 32 45.54 9.65 18.73
C ASN A 32 44.04 9.37 18.89
N SER A 33 43.79 8.27 19.59
CA SER A 33 42.67 8.06 20.52
C SER A 33 42.59 9.18 21.57
N THR A 34 41.37 9.40 22.09
CA THR A 34 40.89 10.07 23.34
C THR A 34 39.80 11.11 23.00
N THR A 35 38.63 11.23 23.66
CA THR A 35 38.09 10.73 24.95
C THR A 35 36.61 11.19 25.08
N ASP A 36 35.77 10.40 25.78
CA ASP A 36 34.71 10.74 26.77
C ASP A 36 33.66 11.85 26.49
N HIS A 37 32.37 11.78 26.87
CA HIS A 37 31.63 11.20 28.01
C HIS A 37 30.12 11.08 27.65
N ASP A 38 29.36 10.12 28.20
CA ASP A 38 28.49 10.37 29.38
C ASP A 38 27.63 9.15 29.79
N LYS A 39 27.74 8.83 31.08
CA LYS A 39 26.82 8.17 32.03
C LYS A 39 26.02 6.89 31.69
N THR A 40 26.36 5.88 32.48
CA THR A 40 25.49 4.84 33.04
C THR A 40 24.37 5.40 33.94
N ILE A 41 23.16 4.88 33.77
CA ILE A 41 22.17 4.72 34.85
C ILE A 41 21.78 3.23 34.94
N ASP A 42 21.78 2.80 36.19
CA ASP A 42 21.52 1.49 36.77
C ASP A 42 20.17 0.86 36.35
N THR A 43 20.15 -0.47 36.21
CA THR A 43 19.18 -1.40 36.86
C THR A 43 19.39 -2.84 36.38
N LYS A 44 19.71 -3.73 37.32
CA LYS A 44 19.44 -5.17 37.30
C LYS A 44 18.47 -5.47 38.47
N PRO A 45 17.88 -6.67 38.59
CA PRO A 45 17.50 -7.69 37.59
C PRO A 45 16.02 -8.16 37.79
N VAL A 46 15.47 -9.03 36.94
CA VAL A 46 14.63 -10.20 37.35
C VAL A 46 14.24 -11.06 36.14
N ASN A 47 14.42 -12.35 36.37
CA ASN A 47 14.18 -13.55 35.59
C ASN A 47 12.66 -13.80 35.34
N THR A 48 12.28 -14.36 34.19
CA THR A 48 11.48 -15.61 34.12
C THR A 48 11.31 -16.12 32.69
N ASN A 49 11.95 -17.25 32.42
CA ASN A 49 11.51 -18.39 31.61
C ASN A 49 10.30 -18.22 30.68
N LYS A 50 10.51 -18.51 29.38
CA LYS A 50 9.76 -19.60 28.74
C LYS A 50 10.56 -20.25 27.60
N THR A 51 11.11 -21.41 27.93
CA THR A 51 11.54 -22.48 27.02
C THR A 51 10.35 -23.04 26.25
N THR A 52 10.53 -23.28 24.95
CA THR A 52 9.91 -24.36 24.15
C THR A 52 10.74 -24.42 22.85
N ASP A 53 11.27 -25.52 22.34
CA ASP A 53 11.63 -26.83 22.85
C ASP A 53 12.71 -27.36 21.88
N LYS A 54 13.60 -28.20 22.40
CA LYS A 54 14.71 -28.83 21.69
C LYS A 54 14.21 -29.81 20.63
N ASN A 55 14.79 -29.76 19.43
CA ASN A 55 15.45 -30.89 18.75
C ASN A 55 15.57 -30.67 17.24
N LYS A 56 16.78 -30.30 16.80
CA LYS A 56 17.42 -30.99 15.68
C LYS A 56 18.93 -30.76 15.72
N THR A 57 19.61 -31.76 16.27
CA THR A 57 20.93 -32.28 15.86
C THR A 57 22.00 -31.27 15.45
N ASP A 58 22.99 -31.17 16.32
CA ASP A 58 24.38 -30.88 15.97
C ASP A 58 24.80 -31.63 14.69
N ASP A 59 25.11 -30.90 13.64
CA ASP A 59 26.25 -31.19 12.76
C ASP A 59 26.58 -29.97 11.88
N LYS A 60 27.88 -29.61 11.83
CA LYS A 60 28.57 -28.68 10.91
C LYS A 60 28.74 -27.22 11.31
N SER A 61 29.87 -27.01 11.96
CA SER A 61 30.65 -25.78 11.99
C SER A 61 30.79 -25.07 10.63
N HIS A 62 30.56 -23.75 10.64
CA HIS A 62 31.39 -22.72 9.97
C HIS A 62 31.54 -22.77 8.44
N ASN A 63 30.49 -23.06 7.67
CA ASN A 63 30.59 -23.04 6.19
C ASN A 63 29.50 -22.20 5.49
N TYR A 64 28.81 -21.34 6.23
CA TYR A 64 27.72 -20.54 5.70
C TYR A 64 28.06 -19.07 5.69
N ILE A 65 27.80 -18.44 4.55
CA ILE A 65 28.00 -17.02 4.32
C ILE A 65 26.64 -16.34 4.41
N LEU A 66 26.54 -15.29 5.23
CA LEU A 66 25.29 -14.57 5.46
C LEU A 66 25.19 -13.35 4.55
N ALA A 67 24.01 -13.14 3.98
CA ALA A 67 23.67 -11.92 3.27
C ALA A 67 23.63 -10.70 4.20
N GLN A 68 24.34 -9.63 3.82
CA GLN A 68 24.36 -8.33 4.48
C GLN A 68 23.66 -7.29 3.60
N GLY A 69 22.36 -7.11 3.82
CA GLY A 69 21.51 -6.20 3.06
C GLY A 69 20.38 -6.94 2.33
N SER A 70 19.82 -6.31 1.30
CA SER A 70 18.77 -6.90 0.48
C SER A 70 18.87 -6.41 -0.96
N GLY A 71 18.63 -7.30 -1.93
CA GLY A 71 18.55 -6.92 -3.34
C GLY A 71 19.31 -7.85 -4.29
N SER A 72 19.36 -7.43 -5.57
CA SER A 72 20.02 -8.17 -6.66
C SER A 72 21.55 -8.01 -6.65
N ASP A 73 22.05 -6.99 -5.95
CA ASP A 73 23.46 -6.67 -5.75
C ASP A 73 23.70 -6.51 -4.26
N ILE A 74 24.30 -7.52 -3.65
CA ILE A 74 24.36 -7.66 -2.19
C ILE A 74 25.79 -7.95 -1.73
N LYS A 75 26.11 -7.50 -0.52
CA LYS A 75 27.37 -7.84 0.16
C LYS A 75 27.15 -9.01 1.10
N PHE A 76 28.18 -9.82 1.25
CA PHE A 76 28.18 -11.00 2.10
C PHE A 76 29.14 -10.82 3.27
N SER A 77 28.91 -11.60 4.34
CA SER A 77 29.64 -11.48 5.61
C SER A 77 31.16 -11.71 5.52
N ASP A 78 31.64 -12.33 4.45
CA ASP A 78 33.06 -12.59 4.15
C ASP A 78 33.71 -11.52 3.23
N GLY A 79 32.94 -10.49 2.89
CA GLY A 79 33.34 -9.36 2.06
C GLY A 79 33.21 -9.61 0.56
N PHE A 80 32.58 -10.70 0.13
CA PHE A 80 32.19 -10.87 -1.26
C PHE A 80 31.02 -9.95 -1.62
N ARG A 81 31.00 -9.53 -2.88
CA ARG A 81 29.87 -8.84 -3.51
C ARG A 81 29.28 -9.78 -4.55
N GLY A 82 27.99 -10.04 -4.48
CA GLY A 82 27.34 -10.99 -5.37
C GLY A 82 26.21 -10.39 -6.20
N PHE A 83 26.04 -10.97 -7.38
CA PHE A 83 24.98 -10.65 -8.32
C PHE A 83 24.09 -11.86 -8.56
N MET A 84 22.79 -11.62 -8.57
CA MET A 84 21.77 -12.65 -8.69
C MET A 84 21.86 -13.42 -10.02
N LEU A 85 21.94 -14.75 -9.99
CA LEU A 85 22.03 -15.60 -11.18
C LEU A 85 20.67 -16.00 -11.76
N ASP A 86 19.66 -16.13 -10.92
CA ASP A 86 18.31 -16.55 -11.30
C ASP A 86 17.27 -15.49 -10.90
N TYR A 87 16.79 -14.73 -11.89
CA TYR A 87 15.79 -13.67 -11.69
C TYR A 87 14.35 -14.20 -11.55
N SER A 88 14.13 -15.51 -11.70
CA SER A 88 12.81 -16.12 -11.41
C SER A 88 12.58 -16.33 -9.91
N LYS A 89 13.65 -16.27 -9.10
CA LYS A 89 13.62 -16.39 -7.65
C LYS A 89 13.73 -15.02 -6.97
N PRO A 90 13.18 -14.86 -5.77
CA PRO A 90 13.32 -13.61 -5.01
C PRO A 90 14.79 -13.34 -4.64
N PRO A 91 15.19 -12.06 -4.52
CA PRO A 91 16.50 -11.68 -4.06
C PRO A 91 16.70 -12.04 -2.59
N ALA A 92 17.96 -12.25 -2.21
CA ALA A 92 18.38 -12.46 -0.83
C ALA A 92 18.02 -11.25 0.06
N SER A 93 17.68 -11.56 1.30
CA SER A 93 17.48 -10.64 2.41
C SER A 93 18.50 -10.90 3.51
N SER A 94 18.63 -9.95 4.44
CA SER A 94 19.64 -10.05 5.48
C SER A 94 19.37 -11.26 6.37
N GLY A 95 20.41 -12.07 6.58
CA GLY A 95 20.33 -13.32 7.33
C GLY A 95 20.10 -14.58 6.49
N ASP A 96 19.86 -14.46 5.18
CA ASP A 96 19.84 -15.63 4.30
C ASP A 96 21.21 -16.31 4.25
N GLU A 97 21.19 -17.65 4.29
CA GLU A 97 22.38 -18.50 4.35
C GLU A 97 22.77 -19.05 2.96
N PHE A 98 24.06 -18.99 2.66
CA PHE A 98 24.64 -19.46 1.40
C PHE A 98 25.82 -20.40 1.63
N LYS A 99 26.03 -21.33 0.68
CA LYS A 99 27.23 -22.18 0.59
C LYS A 99 28.10 -21.72 -0.57
N SER A 100 29.39 -21.52 -0.31
CA SER A 100 30.37 -21.25 -1.38
C SER A 100 30.69 -22.52 -2.17
N VAL A 101 30.66 -22.38 -3.50
CA VAL A 101 31.02 -23.40 -4.46
C VAL A 101 31.82 -22.79 -5.61
N SER A 102 32.55 -23.61 -6.36
CA SER A 102 33.40 -23.14 -7.47
C SER A 102 32.63 -22.25 -8.44
N ALA A 103 33.22 -21.12 -8.83
CA ALA A 103 32.67 -20.20 -9.83
C ALA A 103 32.33 -20.88 -11.15
N SER A 104 32.98 -22.01 -11.49
CA SER A 104 32.71 -22.79 -12.70
C SER A 104 31.30 -23.40 -12.74
N LYS A 105 30.56 -23.45 -11.63
CA LYS A 105 29.18 -23.94 -11.60
C LYS A 105 28.18 -23.01 -12.29
N ALA A 106 28.48 -21.72 -12.42
CA ALA A 106 27.61 -20.81 -13.16
C ALA A 106 27.72 -21.09 -14.67
N SER A 107 26.58 -21.22 -15.36
CA SER A 107 26.49 -21.57 -16.79
C SER A 107 27.31 -20.65 -17.70
N ASN A 108 27.46 -19.37 -17.33
CA ASN A 108 28.24 -18.37 -18.07
C ASN A 108 29.44 -17.85 -17.27
N SER A 109 30.03 -18.68 -16.41
CA SER A 109 31.07 -18.28 -15.45
C SER A 109 32.25 -17.53 -16.07
N ASN A 110 32.73 -17.93 -17.24
CA ASN A 110 33.83 -17.23 -17.92
C ASN A 110 33.40 -15.83 -18.38
N THR A 111 32.21 -15.69 -18.93
CA THR A 111 31.63 -14.42 -19.36
C THR A 111 31.41 -13.47 -18.18
N LEU A 112 30.90 -14.01 -17.05
CA LEU A 112 30.69 -13.25 -15.81
C LEU A 112 32.02 -12.75 -15.22
N LYS A 113 33.06 -13.61 -15.21
CA LYS A 113 34.42 -13.21 -14.79
C LYS A 113 34.97 -12.10 -15.68
N GLN A 114 34.89 -12.27 -16.99
CA GLN A 114 35.38 -11.30 -17.97
C GLN A 114 34.65 -9.95 -17.84
N ALA A 115 33.35 -9.97 -17.59
CA ALA A 115 32.56 -8.76 -17.40
C ALA A 115 33.06 -7.97 -16.18
N ILE A 116 33.16 -8.61 -15.01
CA ILE A 116 33.65 -7.97 -13.79
C ILE A 116 35.09 -7.49 -13.97
N MET A 117 35.98 -8.32 -14.52
CA MET A 117 37.38 -7.97 -14.78
C MET A 117 37.51 -6.79 -15.75
N GLY A 118 36.70 -6.77 -16.81
CA GLY A 118 36.62 -5.69 -17.79
C GLY A 118 36.16 -4.38 -17.15
N CYS A 119 35.20 -4.43 -16.24
CA CYS A 119 34.76 -3.23 -15.52
C CYS A 119 35.91 -2.56 -14.76
N TYR A 120 36.80 -3.31 -14.12
CA TYR A 120 37.97 -2.71 -13.45
C TYR A 120 39.04 -2.25 -14.44
N LYS A 121 39.29 -3.02 -15.51
CA LYS A 121 40.29 -2.67 -16.53
C LYS A 121 39.96 -1.33 -17.23
N TYR A 122 38.68 -1.12 -17.52
CA TYR A 122 38.20 0.01 -18.32
C TYR A 122 37.57 1.13 -17.48
N GLY A 123 37.75 1.12 -16.15
CA GLY A 123 37.24 2.18 -15.27
C GLY A 123 35.71 2.20 -15.10
N LEU A 124 35.01 1.12 -15.44
CA LEU A 124 33.55 0.96 -15.36
C LEU A 124 33.09 0.26 -14.07
N SER A 125 33.85 0.37 -12.97
CA SER A 125 33.52 -0.31 -11.70
C SER A 125 32.17 0.12 -11.10
N GLY A 126 31.73 1.36 -11.35
CA GLY A 126 30.40 1.84 -10.98
C GLY A 126 29.24 1.25 -11.80
N GLN A 127 29.53 0.59 -12.92
CA GLN A 127 28.52 -0.01 -13.83
C GLN A 127 28.47 -1.54 -13.73
N ILE A 128 29.18 -2.16 -12.78
CA ILE A 128 29.22 -3.63 -12.67
C ILE A 128 27.81 -4.21 -12.51
N GLY A 129 26.94 -3.58 -11.71
CA GLY A 129 25.57 -4.08 -11.49
C GLY A 129 24.74 -4.15 -12.76
N SER A 130 24.74 -3.10 -13.59
CA SER A 130 23.99 -3.09 -14.86
C SER A 130 24.59 -4.05 -15.89
N ILE A 131 25.92 -4.08 -15.99
CA ILE A 131 26.64 -4.99 -16.89
C ILE A 131 26.37 -6.45 -16.50
N MET A 132 26.40 -6.78 -15.20
CA MET A 132 26.13 -8.14 -14.74
C MET A 132 24.69 -8.58 -15.01
N ALA A 133 23.71 -7.70 -14.80
CA ALA A 133 22.32 -7.97 -15.15
C ALA A 133 22.16 -8.27 -16.66
N GLU A 134 22.84 -7.51 -17.52
CA GLU A 134 22.84 -7.73 -18.97
C GLU A 134 23.49 -9.08 -19.34
N VAL A 135 24.64 -9.44 -18.73
CA VAL A 135 25.32 -10.71 -18.99
C VAL A 135 24.49 -11.91 -18.56
N ILE A 136 23.78 -11.81 -17.43
CA ILE A 136 22.93 -12.89 -16.92
C ILE A 136 21.72 -13.11 -17.82
N GLN A 137 21.14 -12.04 -18.37
CA GLN A 137 19.97 -12.11 -19.26
C GLN A 137 20.35 -12.51 -20.70
N SER A 138 21.44 -11.99 -21.24
CA SER A 138 21.85 -12.19 -22.64
C SER A 138 22.83 -13.35 -22.85
N GLY A 139 23.49 -13.80 -21.78
CA GLY A 139 24.55 -14.80 -21.82
C GLY A 139 25.88 -14.32 -22.41
N SER A 140 25.97 -13.07 -22.85
CA SER A 140 27.15 -12.50 -23.53
C SER A 140 27.65 -11.24 -22.83
N ALA A 141 28.97 -11.04 -22.80
CA ALA A 141 29.58 -9.83 -22.27
C ALA A 141 29.37 -8.66 -23.23
N PRO A 142 28.91 -7.48 -22.77
CA PRO A 142 28.79 -6.32 -23.64
C PRO A 142 30.14 -5.92 -24.23
N SER A 143 30.11 -5.35 -25.45
CA SER A 143 31.32 -5.03 -26.22
C SER A 143 32.29 -4.12 -25.45
N LYS A 144 31.77 -3.24 -24.59
CA LYS A 144 32.53 -2.31 -23.75
C LYS A 144 33.45 -2.98 -22.73
N VAL A 145 33.21 -4.25 -22.37
CA VAL A 145 34.06 -5.03 -21.47
C VAL A 145 34.72 -6.23 -22.19
N SER A 146 34.43 -6.42 -23.47
CA SER A 146 35.01 -7.46 -24.31
C SER A 146 36.45 -7.09 -24.71
N GLY A 147 37.44 -7.66 -24.01
CA GLY A 147 38.85 -7.33 -24.20
C GLY A 147 39.72 -7.51 -22.96
N ALA A 148 39.09 -7.73 -21.80
CA ALA A 148 39.76 -8.30 -20.64
C ALA A 148 39.93 -9.82 -20.85
N SER A 149 40.79 -10.21 -21.79
CA SER A 149 41.25 -11.60 -21.89
C SER A 149 42.09 -11.88 -20.65
N ALA A 150 41.51 -12.64 -19.71
CA ALA A 150 42.26 -13.21 -18.61
C ALA A 150 43.35 -14.07 -19.24
N SER A 151 44.62 -13.72 -19.01
CA SER A 151 45.70 -14.70 -19.15
C SER A 151 45.36 -15.82 -18.17
N SER A 152 44.75 -16.88 -18.68
CA SER A 152 44.57 -18.19 -18.06
C SER A 152 44.43 -18.19 -16.52
N SER A 153 43.20 -18.42 -16.03
CA SER A 153 42.91 -18.91 -14.66
C SER A 153 43.25 -18.05 -13.43
N SER A 154 44.06 -17.00 -13.53
CA SER A 154 44.61 -16.34 -12.33
C SER A 154 43.73 -15.25 -11.71
N GLY A 155 42.63 -14.83 -12.35
CA GLY A 155 41.80 -13.72 -11.85
C GLY A 155 42.59 -12.41 -11.68
N VAL A 156 43.70 -12.22 -12.39
CA VAL A 156 44.53 -11.00 -12.28
C VAL A 156 44.34 -10.14 -13.52
N VAL A 157 44.16 -8.84 -13.33
CA VAL A 157 44.02 -7.84 -14.39
C VAL A 157 44.95 -6.68 -14.11
N LYS A 158 45.82 -6.36 -15.06
CA LYS A 158 46.58 -5.10 -15.03
C LYS A 158 45.63 -3.94 -15.34
N ILE A 159 45.43 -3.06 -14.37
CA ILE A 159 44.59 -1.85 -14.52
C ILE A 159 45.41 -0.75 -15.18
N ASN A 160 46.66 -0.57 -14.76
CA ASN A 160 47.60 0.41 -15.31
C ASN A 160 49.05 -0.07 -15.14
N ASN A 161 50.03 0.78 -15.48
CA ASN A 161 51.46 0.43 -15.41
C ASN A 161 51.97 0.08 -14.01
N HIS A 162 51.24 0.45 -12.95
CA HIS A 162 51.65 0.32 -11.56
C HIS A 162 50.68 -0.50 -10.70
N THR A 163 49.52 -0.91 -11.22
CA THR A 163 48.44 -1.51 -10.43
C THR A 163 47.84 -2.74 -11.10
N GLU A 164 47.74 -3.82 -10.35
CA GLU A 164 46.97 -5.01 -10.71
C GLU A 164 45.78 -5.21 -9.76
N ALA A 165 44.62 -5.57 -10.31
CA ALA A 165 43.50 -6.11 -9.57
C ALA A 165 43.54 -7.64 -9.57
N VAL A 166 43.40 -8.23 -8.39
CA VAL A 166 43.34 -9.67 -8.15
C VAL A 166 41.93 -10.02 -7.69
N PHE A 167 41.27 -10.89 -8.43
CA PHE A 167 39.89 -11.29 -8.24
C PHE A 167 39.80 -12.72 -7.73
N SER A 168 38.99 -12.91 -6.69
CA SER A 168 38.48 -14.21 -6.27
C SER A 168 37.01 -14.31 -6.69
N PHE A 169 36.62 -15.43 -7.29
CA PHE A 169 35.25 -15.66 -7.77
C PHE A 169 34.69 -16.96 -7.21
N GLU A 170 33.42 -16.93 -6.85
CA GLU A 170 32.67 -18.10 -6.41
C GLU A 170 31.19 -17.99 -6.80
N VAL A 171 30.47 -19.11 -6.68
CA VAL A 171 29.00 -19.09 -6.68
C VAL A 171 28.55 -19.33 -5.25
N LEU A 172 27.56 -18.57 -4.81
CA LEU A 172 26.91 -18.68 -3.52
C LEU A 172 25.55 -19.33 -3.74
N GLU A 173 25.45 -20.63 -3.44
CA GLU A 173 24.21 -21.40 -3.57
C GLU A 173 23.33 -21.19 -2.33
N SER A 174 22.07 -20.81 -2.55
CA SER A 174 21.10 -20.64 -1.47
C SER A 174 20.89 -21.95 -0.73
N VAL A 175 21.05 -21.93 0.60
CA VAL A 175 20.82 -23.12 1.43
C VAL A 175 19.34 -23.48 1.50
N SER A 176 18.48 -22.47 1.56
CA SER A 176 17.03 -22.66 1.61
C SER A 176 16.46 -23.04 0.23
N GLY A 177 17.13 -22.67 -0.86
CA GLY A 177 16.68 -22.84 -2.24
C GLY A 177 15.54 -21.89 -2.64
N ASN A 178 15.01 -21.12 -1.69
CA ASN A 178 13.88 -20.21 -1.86
C ASN A 178 14.29 -18.85 -2.42
N VAL A 179 15.55 -18.47 -2.27
CA VAL A 179 16.14 -17.27 -2.86
C VAL A 179 17.11 -17.66 -3.97
N SER A 180 17.43 -16.70 -4.83
CA SER A 180 18.33 -16.92 -5.95
C SER A 180 19.77 -17.24 -5.50
N ASP A 181 20.51 -17.94 -6.37
CA ASP A 181 21.96 -18.13 -6.21
C ASP A 181 22.69 -16.88 -6.70
N TYR A 182 23.91 -16.64 -6.21
CA TYR A 182 24.66 -15.43 -6.53
C TYR A 182 26.02 -15.76 -7.15
N PHE A 183 26.40 -15.04 -8.21
CA PHE A 183 27.77 -15.01 -8.69
C PHE A 183 28.54 -13.94 -7.92
N ALA A 184 29.50 -14.36 -7.12
CA ALA A 184 30.18 -13.51 -6.15
C ALA A 184 31.64 -13.27 -6.52
N TYR A 185 32.10 -12.05 -6.23
CA TYR A 185 33.51 -11.70 -6.39
C TYR A 185 34.04 -10.88 -5.21
N LYS A 186 35.35 -10.99 -5.01
CA LYS A 186 36.15 -10.14 -4.13
C LYS A 186 37.36 -9.65 -4.92
N VAL A 187 37.69 -8.37 -4.79
CA VAL A 187 38.84 -7.76 -5.48
C VAL A 187 39.84 -7.24 -4.47
N SER A 188 41.13 -7.36 -4.80
CA SER A 188 42.23 -6.73 -4.07
C SER A 188 43.16 -6.04 -5.05
N LEU A 189 43.61 -4.84 -4.72
CA LEU A 189 44.54 -4.07 -5.55
C LEU A 189 45.96 -4.25 -5.00
N ARG A 190 46.94 -4.47 -5.88
CA ARG A 190 48.36 -4.49 -5.51
C ARG A 190 49.18 -3.66 -6.48
N THR A 191 50.22 -3.01 -5.95
CA THR A 191 51.21 -2.29 -6.74
C THR A 191 52.17 -3.27 -7.39
N ILE A 192 52.50 -3.04 -8.67
CA ILE A 192 53.53 -3.79 -9.39
C ILE A 192 54.70 -2.88 -9.72
N ASN A 193 55.91 -3.32 -9.38
CA ASN A 193 57.14 -2.74 -9.93
C ASN A 193 57.36 -3.32 -11.32
N SER A 194 57.40 -2.45 -12.32
CA SER A 194 57.74 -2.83 -13.69
C SER A 194 59.26 -3.01 -13.80
N ASP A 195 59.77 -4.21 -13.52
CA ASP A 195 61.16 -4.51 -13.82
C ASP A 195 61.36 -4.79 -15.32
N ASN A 196 62.34 -4.06 -15.89
CA ASN A 196 63.07 -4.20 -17.16
C ASN A 196 62.42 -3.74 -18.47
N THR A 197 62.99 -2.68 -19.09
CA THR A 197 64.22 -2.77 -19.92
C THR A 197 64.86 -1.39 -20.13
N ASN A 198 65.99 -1.13 -19.45
CA ASN A 198 67.17 -0.40 -19.94
C ASN A 198 68.20 -0.21 -18.80
N GLN A 199 68.46 -1.28 -18.04
CA GLN A 199 69.58 -1.32 -17.08
C GLN A 199 70.77 -2.08 -17.70
N THR A 200 71.11 -1.75 -18.94
CA THR A 200 72.34 -2.19 -19.60
C THR A 200 72.99 -0.95 -20.22
N ASN A 201 73.64 -0.16 -19.37
CA ASN A 201 74.81 0.69 -19.71
C ASN A 201 75.38 1.46 -18.49
N LEU A 202 75.12 1.01 -17.26
CA LEU A 202 75.70 1.64 -16.06
C LEU A 202 76.50 0.63 -15.23
N THR A 203 77.38 -0.12 -15.91
CA THR A 203 78.30 -1.06 -15.24
C THR A 203 79.66 -1.08 -15.91
N ASN A 204 80.15 0.08 -16.37
CA ASN A 204 81.52 0.25 -16.86
C ASN A 204 82.06 1.66 -16.61
N ILE A 205 81.92 2.20 -15.39
CA ILE A 205 82.78 3.30 -14.92
C ILE A 205 83.10 3.06 -13.44
N THR A 206 83.94 2.05 -13.16
CA THR A 206 84.55 1.87 -11.83
C THR A 206 86.08 1.92 -11.94
N ASN A 207 86.61 2.75 -12.84
CA ASN A 207 88.02 3.08 -12.89
C ASN A 207 88.21 4.56 -13.24
N THR A 208 87.95 5.44 -12.28
CA THR A 208 88.43 6.83 -12.33
C THR A 208 88.85 7.29 -10.93
N THR A 209 89.87 6.64 -10.40
CA THR A 209 90.68 7.11 -9.26
C THR A 209 91.52 8.37 -9.59
N ASN A 210 91.02 9.25 -10.48
CA ASN A 210 91.74 10.42 -11.01
C ASN A 210 90.86 11.68 -11.13
N ILE A 211 89.67 11.75 -10.51
CA ILE A 211 88.84 12.97 -10.57
C ILE A 211 89.32 14.04 -9.56
N THR A 212 90.05 13.67 -8.52
CA THR A 212 90.58 14.64 -7.55
C THR A 212 91.81 15.40 -8.06
N GLY A 213 92.50 14.87 -9.08
CA GLY A 213 93.65 15.55 -9.71
C GLY A 213 93.27 16.53 -10.83
N ASN A 214 92.03 16.50 -11.33
CA ASN A 214 91.63 17.28 -12.50
C ASN A 214 90.87 18.57 -12.16
N PHE A 215 90.59 18.84 -10.88
CA PHE A 215 90.06 20.14 -10.44
C PHE A 215 91.14 21.22 -10.32
N THR A 216 92.41 20.84 -10.18
CA THR A 216 93.55 21.78 -10.10
C THR A 216 93.93 22.37 -11.47
N ASN A 217 93.56 21.70 -12.57
CA ASN A 217 93.85 22.14 -13.94
C ASN A 217 92.70 22.92 -14.61
N LEU A 218 91.61 23.22 -13.89
CA LEU A 218 90.60 24.17 -14.38
C LEU A 218 91.15 25.61 -14.42
N THR A 219 92.20 25.92 -13.66
CA THR A 219 92.79 27.27 -13.62
C THR A 219 93.70 27.54 -14.82
N GLU A 220 94.32 26.52 -15.42
CA GLU A 220 95.17 26.66 -16.62
C GLU A 220 94.36 26.70 -17.94
N LEU A 221 93.04 26.48 -17.90
CA LEU A 221 92.11 26.67 -19.02
C LEU A 221 91.57 28.11 -19.15
N PHE A 222 92.01 29.06 -18.32
CA PHE A 222 91.55 30.45 -18.39
C PHE A 222 92.47 31.39 -19.20
N ASP A 223 93.67 30.94 -19.61
CA ASP A 223 94.72 31.83 -20.16
C ASP A 223 95.17 31.49 -21.61
N ASN A 224 94.29 30.99 -22.49
CA ASN A 224 94.68 30.82 -23.90
C ASN A 224 93.54 31.10 -24.90
N GLU A 225 93.87 31.81 -25.98
CA GLU A 225 93.00 32.28 -27.07
C GLU A 225 92.31 31.13 -27.86
N THR A 226 92.69 29.88 -27.57
CA THR A 226 92.09 28.64 -28.10
C THR A 226 90.93 28.08 -27.26
N ASN A 227 90.60 28.69 -26.12
CA ASN A 227 89.49 28.26 -25.23
C ASN A 227 88.15 28.97 -25.50
N ALA A 228 88.13 30.05 -26.29
CA ALA A 228 86.88 30.72 -26.68
C ALA A 228 85.97 29.77 -27.48
N THR A 229 86.55 28.97 -28.38
CA THR A 229 85.81 27.97 -29.18
C THR A 229 85.23 26.86 -28.32
N PHE A 230 85.93 26.42 -27.27
CA PHE A 230 85.40 25.41 -26.35
C PHE A 230 84.19 25.92 -25.55
N TRP A 231 84.24 27.18 -25.09
CA TRP A 231 83.11 27.79 -24.38
C TRP A 231 81.92 28.06 -25.30
N GLU A 232 82.14 28.50 -26.54
CA GLU A 232 81.08 28.64 -27.56
C GLU A 232 80.43 27.29 -27.88
N GLU A 233 81.22 26.22 -28.11
CA GLU A 233 80.70 24.87 -28.34
C GLU A 233 79.91 24.33 -27.13
N LEU A 234 80.34 24.63 -25.91
CA LEU A 234 79.63 24.24 -24.68
C LEU A 234 78.33 25.03 -24.52
N PHE A 235 78.32 26.33 -24.83
CA PHE A 235 77.12 27.16 -24.83
C PHE A 235 76.12 26.71 -25.91
N ASP A 236 76.58 26.40 -27.11
CA ASP A 236 75.74 25.87 -28.19
C ASP A 236 75.15 24.51 -27.83
N PHE A 237 75.93 23.62 -27.19
CA PHE A 237 75.42 22.35 -26.67
C PHE A 237 74.34 22.55 -25.59
N LEU A 238 74.53 23.52 -24.68
CA LEU A 238 73.53 23.85 -23.65
C LEU A 238 72.25 24.43 -24.26
N LEU A 239 72.36 25.29 -25.28
CA LEU A 239 71.20 25.81 -26.01
C LEU A 239 70.46 24.71 -26.76
N PHE A 240 71.19 23.80 -27.41
CA PHE A 240 70.62 22.63 -28.06
C PHE A 240 69.86 21.73 -27.08
N MET A 241 70.44 21.44 -25.92
CA MET A 241 69.77 20.66 -24.87
C MET A 241 68.52 21.39 -24.33
N ALA A 242 68.55 22.72 -24.25
CA ALA A 242 67.41 23.52 -23.82
C ALA A 242 66.27 23.52 -24.85
N ASP A 243 66.56 23.66 -26.15
CA ASP A 243 65.56 23.57 -27.22
C ASP A 243 64.99 22.15 -27.30
N MET A 244 65.84 21.12 -27.24
CA MET A 244 65.40 19.72 -27.24
C MET A 244 64.47 19.40 -26.06
N LEU A 245 64.74 19.96 -24.87
CA LEU A 245 63.86 19.84 -23.72
C LEU A 245 62.57 20.63 -23.92
N TYR A 246 62.63 21.87 -24.41
CA TYR A 246 61.46 22.71 -24.66
C TYR A 246 60.49 22.04 -25.65
N ASP A 247 60.99 21.57 -26.79
CA ASP A 247 60.19 20.88 -27.81
C ASP A 247 59.55 19.60 -27.27
N ALA A 248 60.28 18.85 -26.43
CA ALA A 248 59.75 17.66 -25.78
C ALA A 248 58.63 18.00 -24.77
N TRP A 249 58.73 19.12 -24.06
CA TRP A 249 57.72 19.57 -23.10
C TRP A 249 56.49 20.19 -23.76
N GLU A 250 56.65 20.93 -24.86
CA GLU A 250 55.55 21.59 -25.59
C GLU A 250 54.54 20.56 -26.09
N HIS A 251 55.01 19.50 -26.75
CA HIS A 251 54.13 18.44 -27.24
C HIS A 251 53.38 17.72 -26.10
N ILE A 252 54.05 17.48 -24.95
CA ILE A 252 53.41 16.86 -23.79
C ILE A 252 52.29 17.76 -23.24
N ILE A 253 52.55 19.06 -23.14
CA ILE A 253 51.57 20.04 -22.64
C ILE A 253 50.37 20.13 -23.59
N ASP A 254 50.59 20.20 -24.90
CA ASP A 254 49.52 20.29 -25.88
C ASP A 254 48.62 19.04 -25.85
N THR A 255 49.21 17.85 -25.76
CA THR A 255 48.47 16.60 -25.66
C THR A 255 47.62 16.57 -24.38
N LEU A 256 48.17 17.01 -23.25
CA LEU A 256 47.43 17.08 -21.98
C LEU A 256 46.30 18.11 -22.04
N ILE A 257 46.50 19.25 -22.71
CA ILE A 257 45.45 20.27 -22.87
C ILE A 257 44.30 19.72 -23.72
N ASP A 258 44.60 19.07 -24.84
CA ASP A 258 43.58 18.47 -25.70
C ASP A 258 42.79 17.38 -24.97
N ASP A 259 43.47 16.52 -24.22
CA ASP A 259 42.82 15.48 -23.40
C ASP A 259 41.89 16.10 -22.32
N ILE A 260 42.32 17.19 -21.68
CA ILE A 260 41.51 17.93 -20.71
C ILE A 260 40.27 18.54 -21.39
N LEU A 261 40.42 19.12 -22.59
CA LEU A 261 39.29 19.69 -23.33
C LEU A 261 38.26 18.63 -23.71
N ILE A 262 38.72 17.47 -24.19
CA ILE A 262 37.85 16.32 -24.49
C ILE A 262 37.10 15.87 -23.23
N PHE A 263 37.81 15.77 -22.10
CA PHE A 263 37.20 15.42 -20.82
C PHE A 263 36.11 16.43 -20.39
N ILE A 264 36.39 17.73 -20.52
CA ILE A 264 35.40 18.78 -20.20
C ILE A 264 34.16 18.64 -21.07
N SER A 265 34.30 18.43 -22.38
CA SER A 265 33.16 18.20 -23.27
C SER A 265 32.33 16.98 -22.87
N ALA A 266 32.98 15.88 -22.49
CA ALA A 266 32.27 14.69 -22.01
C ALA A 266 31.50 14.94 -20.70
N VAL A 267 32.06 15.76 -19.80
CA VAL A 267 31.37 16.17 -18.56
C VAL A 267 30.15 17.05 -18.86
N GLU A 268 30.25 17.98 -19.83
CA GLU A 268 29.11 18.80 -20.25
C GLU A 268 27.96 17.97 -20.82
N GLU A 269 28.25 16.94 -21.62
CA GLU A 269 27.23 16.01 -22.13
C GLU A 269 26.56 15.22 -21.00
N LEU A 270 27.32 14.76 -20.01
CA LEU A 270 26.79 14.09 -18.82
C LEU A 270 25.87 15.02 -18.00
N ILE A 271 26.21 16.30 -17.89
CA ILE A 271 25.37 17.29 -17.20
C ILE A 271 24.04 17.46 -17.93
N LYS A 272 24.05 17.58 -19.26
CA LYS A 272 22.81 17.68 -20.06
C LYS A 272 21.91 16.47 -19.87
N LEU A 273 22.48 15.26 -19.93
CA LEU A 273 21.72 14.03 -19.69
C LEU A 273 21.09 14.01 -18.29
N TYR A 274 21.82 14.49 -17.28
CA TYR A 274 21.30 14.61 -15.92
C TYR A 274 20.13 15.61 -15.85
N GLU A 275 20.24 16.78 -16.49
CA GLU A 275 19.17 17.77 -16.55
C GLU A 275 17.90 17.22 -17.22
N GLU A 276 18.05 16.47 -18.32
CA GLU A 276 16.93 15.80 -19.00
C GLU A 276 16.25 14.76 -18.10
N ILE A 277 17.02 13.91 -17.42
CA ILE A 277 16.48 12.91 -16.48
C ILE A 277 15.72 13.58 -15.34
N VAL A 278 16.25 14.66 -14.77
CA VAL A 278 15.60 15.41 -13.69
C VAL A 278 14.28 16.03 -14.18
N ALA A 279 14.25 16.57 -15.39
CA ALA A 279 13.03 17.12 -15.98
C ALA A 279 11.94 16.06 -16.15
N GLU A 280 12.30 14.86 -16.63
CA GLU A 280 11.36 13.74 -16.80
C GLU A 280 10.82 13.24 -15.44
N ILE A 281 11.69 13.14 -14.42
CA ILE A 281 11.28 12.79 -13.06
C ILE A 281 10.29 13.83 -12.51
N GLN A 282 10.54 15.11 -12.74
CA GLN A 282 9.63 16.17 -12.30
C GLN A 282 8.26 16.06 -13.00
N ALA A 283 8.24 15.81 -14.31
CA ALA A 283 7.01 15.62 -15.06
C ALA A 283 6.21 14.40 -14.56
N MET A 284 6.91 13.31 -14.21
CA MET A 284 6.29 12.13 -13.61
C MET A 284 5.69 12.45 -12.22
N MET A 285 6.40 13.20 -11.39
CA MET A 285 5.90 13.64 -10.07
C MET A 285 4.65 14.51 -10.20
N ASP A 286 4.63 15.44 -11.15
CA ASP A 286 3.45 16.28 -11.42
C ASP A 286 2.25 15.44 -11.89
N ALA A 287 2.48 14.40 -12.70
CA ALA A 287 1.44 13.48 -13.13
C ALA A 287 0.89 12.65 -11.96
N ILE A 288 1.76 12.17 -11.07
CA ILE A 288 1.35 11.46 -9.84
C ILE A 288 0.50 12.38 -8.97
N GLN A 289 0.89 13.65 -8.79
CA GLN A 289 0.13 14.60 -7.99
C GLN A 289 -1.29 14.80 -8.55
N LYS A 290 -1.41 14.97 -9.86
CA LYS A 290 -2.73 15.09 -10.52
C LYS A 290 -3.60 13.84 -10.30
N LEU A 291 -3.00 12.65 -10.35
CA LEU A 291 -3.72 11.40 -10.09
C LEU A 291 -4.20 11.31 -8.64
N LEU A 292 -3.40 11.75 -7.67
CA LEU A 292 -3.80 11.82 -6.27
C LEU A 292 -4.95 12.82 -6.06
N ASP A 293 -4.89 13.99 -6.71
CA ASP A 293 -5.96 14.99 -6.63
C ASP A 293 -7.28 14.46 -7.23
N MET A 294 -7.20 13.74 -8.35
CA MET A 294 -8.37 13.07 -8.95
C MET A 294 -8.96 12.02 -7.99
N LEU A 295 -8.11 11.23 -7.33
CA LEU A 295 -8.55 10.20 -6.38
C LEU A 295 -9.23 10.84 -5.17
N ASP A 296 -8.70 11.94 -4.64
CA ASP A 296 -9.32 12.70 -3.53
C ASP A 296 -10.71 13.22 -3.93
N SER A 297 -10.85 13.73 -5.17
CA SER A 297 -12.15 14.17 -5.69
C SER A 297 -13.15 13.01 -5.78
N LEU A 298 -12.74 11.84 -6.27
CA LEU A 298 -13.59 10.66 -6.34
C LEU A 298 -14.04 10.20 -4.96
N TRP A 299 -13.16 10.25 -3.95
CA TRP A 299 -13.52 9.93 -2.57
C TRP A 299 -14.58 10.87 -2.00
N LYS A 300 -14.46 12.18 -2.28
CA LYS A 300 -15.46 13.18 -1.86
C LYS A 300 -16.82 12.94 -2.53
N GLU A 301 -16.84 12.62 -3.82
CA GLU A 301 -18.07 12.30 -4.54
C GLU A 301 -18.73 11.03 -3.99
N LEU A 302 -17.93 9.99 -3.68
CA LEU A 302 -18.43 8.76 -3.07
C LEU A 302 -19.03 9.01 -1.69
N ASP A 303 -18.38 9.80 -0.83
CA ASP A 303 -18.91 10.19 0.47
C ASP A 303 -20.24 10.94 0.35
N ALA A 304 -20.32 11.89 -0.59
CA ALA A 304 -21.56 12.61 -0.88
C ALA A 304 -22.68 11.67 -1.36
N PHE A 305 -22.37 10.72 -2.24
CA PHE A 305 -23.30 9.71 -2.72
C PHE A 305 -23.84 8.84 -1.57
N LEU A 306 -22.96 8.34 -0.69
CA LEU A 306 -23.35 7.52 0.45
C LEU A 306 -24.24 8.28 1.45
N LYS A 307 -23.97 9.57 1.66
CA LYS A 307 -24.86 10.46 2.44
C LYS A 307 -26.24 10.55 1.82
N LEU A 308 -26.33 10.72 0.49
CA LEU A 308 -27.60 10.79 -0.22
C LEU A 308 -28.39 9.48 -0.14
N VAL A 309 -27.70 8.33 -0.28
CA VAL A 309 -28.31 7.00 -0.08
C VAL A 309 -28.89 6.88 1.34
N THR A 310 -28.15 7.33 2.35
CA THR A 310 -28.61 7.30 3.75
C THR A 310 -29.86 8.16 3.95
N ILE A 311 -29.89 9.36 3.37
CA ILE A 311 -31.07 10.24 3.40
C ILE A 311 -32.28 9.58 2.73
N MET A 312 -32.08 8.94 1.56
CA MET A 312 -33.16 8.22 0.88
C MET A 312 -33.71 7.05 1.69
N LEU A 313 -32.85 6.24 2.32
CA LEU A 313 -33.28 5.13 3.17
C LEU A 313 -34.10 5.62 4.36
N ASN A 314 -33.69 6.72 4.99
CA ASN A 314 -34.45 7.36 6.06
C ASN A 314 -35.82 7.86 5.58
N ALA A 315 -35.90 8.46 4.39
CA ALA A 315 -37.16 8.90 3.80
C ALA A 315 -38.10 7.73 3.50
N ILE A 316 -37.58 6.62 2.99
CA ILE A 316 -38.33 5.38 2.75
C ILE A 316 -38.88 4.82 4.08
N GLN A 317 -38.07 4.79 5.14
CA GLN A 317 -38.53 4.34 6.45
C GLN A 317 -39.66 5.21 7.00
N GLN A 318 -39.56 6.53 6.86
CA GLN A 318 -40.63 7.46 7.27
C GLN A 318 -41.92 7.22 6.48
N LEU A 319 -41.80 6.95 5.17
CA LEU A 319 -42.94 6.62 4.32
C LEU A 319 -43.64 5.32 4.75
N PHE A 320 -42.88 4.28 5.09
CA PHE A 320 -43.45 3.04 5.64
C PHE A 320 -44.19 3.27 6.97
N ASN A 321 -43.60 4.04 7.89
CA ASN A 321 -44.25 4.38 9.16
C ASN A 321 -45.55 5.16 8.95
N TRP A 322 -45.57 6.06 7.96
CA TRP A 322 -46.77 6.80 7.59
C TRP A 322 -47.86 5.88 7.00
N ILE A 323 -47.49 4.94 6.12
CA ILE A 323 -48.40 3.94 5.57
C ILE A 323 -48.99 3.07 6.68
N GLU A 324 -48.18 2.60 7.63
CA GLU A 324 -48.65 1.81 8.77
C GLU A 324 -49.67 2.60 9.62
N SER A 325 -49.36 3.87 9.90
CA SER A 325 -50.27 4.77 10.62
C SER A 325 -51.60 4.96 9.88
N LEU A 326 -51.56 5.08 8.55
CA LEU A 326 -52.75 5.18 7.71
C LEU A 326 -53.59 3.90 7.77
N PHE A 327 -52.98 2.72 7.69
CA PHE A 327 -53.70 1.46 7.84
C PHE A 327 -54.35 1.33 9.23
N ASN A 328 -53.63 1.67 10.30
CA ASN A 328 -54.19 1.66 11.66
C ASN A 328 -55.39 2.60 11.78
N TYR A 329 -55.33 3.78 11.17
CA TYR A 329 -56.45 4.71 11.12
C TYR A 329 -57.66 4.11 10.37
N ILE A 330 -57.44 3.50 9.20
CA ILE A 330 -58.49 2.84 8.42
C ILE A 330 -59.14 1.70 9.22
N TYR A 331 -58.35 0.85 9.88
CA TYR A 331 -58.88 -0.21 10.75
C TYR A 331 -59.74 0.36 11.88
N GLY A 332 -59.29 1.45 12.51
CA GLY A 332 -60.06 2.16 13.52
C GLY A 332 -61.42 2.65 13.00
N LEU A 333 -61.45 3.25 11.80
CA LEU A 333 -62.70 3.68 11.16
C LEU A 333 -63.63 2.51 10.86
N ILE A 334 -63.12 1.40 10.31
CA ILE A 334 -63.92 0.20 10.03
C ILE A 334 -64.55 -0.32 11.33
N SER A 335 -63.76 -0.43 12.41
CA SER A 335 -64.25 -0.86 13.72
C SER A 335 -65.35 0.05 14.26
N ALA A 336 -65.20 1.37 14.12
CA ALA A 336 -66.22 2.33 14.53
C ALA A 336 -67.52 2.17 13.73
N ILE A 337 -67.42 1.98 12.40
CA ILE A 337 -68.58 1.74 11.54
C ILE A 337 -69.30 0.45 11.93
N ILE A 338 -68.57 -0.66 12.15
CA ILE A 338 -69.17 -1.93 12.60
C ILE A 338 -69.91 -1.74 13.92
N SER A 339 -69.31 -1.03 14.88
CA SER A 339 -69.93 -0.75 16.18
C SER A 339 -71.22 0.06 16.03
N LEU A 340 -71.22 1.08 15.15
CA LEU A 340 -72.40 1.89 14.85
C LEU A 340 -73.51 1.05 14.20
N ILE A 341 -73.18 0.17 13.26
CA ILE A 341 -74.15 -0.76 12.65
C ILE A 341 -74.78 -1.67 13.72
N GLN A 342 -73.97 -2.24 14.61
CA GLN A 342 -74.48 -3.10 15.69
C GLN A 342 -75.43 -2.34 16.64
N GLN A 343 -75.09 -1.11 17.00
CA GLN A 343 -75.97 -0.26 17.82
C GLN A 343 -77.30 0.03 17.12
N LEU A 344 -77.26 0.36 15.82
CA LEU A 344 -78.48 0.60 15.03
C LEU A 344 -79.36 -0.65 14.94
N LEU A 345 -78.75 -1.83 14.70
CA LEU A 345 -79.48 -3.10 14.67
C LEU A 345 -80.10 -3.43 16.03
N GLY A 346 -79.37 -3.18 17.13
CA GLY A 346 -79.88 -3.36 18.49
C GLY A 346 -81.08 -2.45 18.78
N LEU A 347 -80.99 -1.17 18.41
CA LEU A 347 -82.10 -0.22 18.54
C LEU A 347 -83.32 -0.67 17.74
N LEU A 348 -83.12 -1.09 16.48
CA LEU A 348 -84.19 -1.57 15.62
C LEU A 348 -84.90 -2.80 16.23
N TYR A 349 -84.13 -3.76 16.72
CA TYR A 349 -84.68 -4.95 17.38
C TYR A 349 -85.49 -4.59 18.64
N SER A 350 -84.98 -3.64 19.45
CA SER A 350 -85.70 -3.15 20.63
C SER A 350 -87.02 -2.46 20.27
N ILE A 351 -87.05 -1.65 19.21
CA ILE A 351 -88.26 -0.98 18.72
C ILE A 351 -89.29 -2.01 18.25
N ILE A 352 -88.86 -3.01 17.47
CA ILE A 352 -89.75 -4.09 17.00
C ILE A 352 -90.37 -4.84 18.18
N ASN A 353 -89.56 -5.24 19.17
CA ASN A 353 -90.06 -5.94 20.35
C ASN A 353 -91.02 -5.09 21.17
N PHE A 354 -90.74 -3.79 21.31
CA PHE A 354 -91.64 -2.85 21.98
C PHE A 354 -93.00 -2.78 21.27
N ILE A 355 -93.00 -2.61 19.94
CA ILE A 355 -94.23 -2.57 19.13
C ILE A 355 -95.01 -3.89 19.26
N LEU A 356 -94.34 -5.04 19.14
CA LEU A 356 -94.99 -6.35 19.33
C LEU A 356 -95.59 -6.50 20.74
N GLY A 357 -94.89 -6.01 21.76
CA GLY A 357 -95.39 -5.97 23.14
C GLY A 357 -96.66 -5.14 23.27
N LEU A 358 -96.69 -3.94 22.68
CA LEU A 358 -97.88 -3.09 22.65
C LEU A 358 -99.04 -3.75 21.90
N ILE A 359 -98.77 -4.38 20.75
CA ILE A 359 -99.79 -5.12 19.99
C ILE A 359 -100.40 -6.22 20.85
N ASN A 360 -99.57 -7.02 21.54
CA ASN A 360 -100.06 -8.08 22.42
C ASN A 360 -100.91 -7.54 23.57
N GLN A 361 -100.53 -6.41 24.17
CA GLN A 361 -101.32 -5.74 25.20
C GLN A 361 -102.66 -5.24 24.66
N ILE A 362 -102.68 -4.65 23.47
CA ILE A 362 -103.91 -4.21 22.80
C ILE A 362 -104.82 -5.41 22.51
N ILE A 363 -104.27 -6.52 21.99
CA ILE A 363 -105.04 -7.75 21.74
C ILE A 363 -105.65 -8.28 23.03
N ALA A 364 -104.88 -8.34 24.12
CA ALA A 364 -105.37 -8.79 25.43
C ALA A 364 -106.52 -7.89 25.93
N PHE A 365 -106.35 -6.57 25.86
CA PHE A 365 -107.39 -5.62 26.23
C PHE A 365 -108.67 -5.79 25.40
N ILE A 366 -108.54 -5.97 24.08
CA ILE A 366 -109.69 -6.22 23.19
C ILE A 366 -110.40 -7.52 23.58
N MET A 367 -109.65 -8.60 23.85
CA MET A 367 -110.24 -9.87 24.28
C MET A 367 -110.98 -9.75 25.62
N ASP A 368 -110.41 -9.03 26.58
CA ASP A 368 -111.07 -8.76 27.86
C ASP A 368 -112.36 -7.94 27.68
N LEU A 369 -112.33 -6.91 26.82
CA LEU A 369 -113.51 -6.13 26.48
C LEU A 369 -114.59 -7.00 25.82
N ILE A 370 -114.22 -7.88 24.88
CA ILE A 370 -115.14 -8.84 24.26
C ILE A 370 -115.75 -9.76 25.32
N ASN A 371 -114.95 -10.31 26.24
CA ASN A 371 -115.44 -11.18 27.30
C ASN A 371 -116.42 -10.46 28.24
N GLN A 372 -116.15 -9.19 28.57
CA GLN A 372 -117.06 -8.34 29.35
C GLN A 372 -118.38 -8.08 28.61
N ILE A 373 -118.32 -7.75 27.32
CA ILE A 373 -119.52 -7.57 26.48
C ILE A 373 -120.33 -8.86 26.41
N MET A 374 -119.69 -10.01 26.19
CA MET A 374 -120.36 -11.32 26.16
C MET A 374 -121.02 -11.64 27.50
N SER A 375 -120.36 -11.32 28.61
CA SER A 375 -120.93 -11.49 29.96
C SER A 375 -122.15 -10.58 30.18
N LEU A 376 -122.10 -9.32 29.71
CA LEU A 376 -123.23 -8.40 29.77
C LEU A 376 -124.40 -8.89 28.92
N ILE A 377 -124.13 -9.37 27.69
CA ILE A 377 -125.16 -9.97 26.82
C ILE A 377 -125.81 -11.16 27.53
N GLN A 378 -125.01 -12.04 28.14
CA GLN A 378 -125.53 -13.19 28.88
C GLN A 378 -126.44 -12.75 30.05
N ALA A 379 -126.01 -11.75 30.82
CA ALA A 379 -126.81 -11.19 31.91
C ALA A 379 -128.14 -10.58 31.41
N ILE A 380 -128.13 -9.85 30.29
CA ILE A 380 -129.36 -9.33 29.64
C ILE A 380 -130.27 -10.48 29.21
N MET A 381 -129.72 -11.52 28.58
CA MET A 381 -130.49 -12.70 28.16
C MET A 381 -131.15 -13.41 29.34
N ASP A 382 -130.44 -13.55 30.46
CA ASP A 382 -130.97 -14.20 31.66
C ASP A 382 -132.01 -13.31 32.37
N PHE A 383 -131.84 -11.98 32.37
CA PHE A 383 -132.86 -11.03 32.80
C PHE A 383 -134.13 -11.15 31.93
N LEU A 384 -133.99 -11.17 30.60
CA LEU A 384 -135.13 -11.32 29.67
C LEU A 384 -135.86 -12.65 29.85
N LYS A 385 -135.14 -13.76 30.04
CA LYS A 385 -135.75 -15.07 30.39
C LYS A 385 -136.55 -14.97 31.68
N THR A 386 -135.99 -14.35 32.71
CA THR A 386 -136.65 -14.18 34.01
C THR A 386 -137.92 -13.34 33.87
N LEU A 387 -137.84 -12.21 33.16
CA LEU A 387 -138.99 -11.36 32.88
C LEU A 387 -140.07 -12.10 32.08
N GLY A 388 -139.66 -12.88 31.07
CA GLY A 388 -140.55 -13.74 30.29
C GLY A 388 -141.28 -14.75 31.17
N ASN A 389 -140.57 -15.43 32.08
CA ASN A 389 -141.18 -16.36 33.04
C ASN A 389 -142.19 -15.67 33.97
N VAL A 390 -141.86 -14.47 34.47
CA VAL A 390 -142.79 -13.67 35.29
C VAL A 390 -144.04 -13.29 34.50
N LEU A 391 -143.89 -12.83 33.25
CA LEU A 391 -145.01 -12.52 32.36
C LEU A 391 -145.91 -13.73 32.13
N VAL A 392 -145.34 -14.90 31.83
CA VAL A 392 -146.10 -16.15 31.69
C VAL A 392 -146.87 -16.47 32.96
N SER A 393 -146.23 -16.39 34.13
CA SER A 393 -146.88 -16.65 35.42
C SER A 393 -148.02 -15.68 35.73
N VAL A 394 -147.86 -14.39 35.40
CA VAL A 394 -148.93 -13.38 35.54
C VAL A 394 -150.10 -13.67 34.61
N VAL A 395 -149.83 -14.04 33.35
CA VAL A 395 -150.86 -14.42 32.38
C VAL A 395 -151.60 -15.68 32.84
N GLU A 396 -150.90 -16.72 33.25
CA GLU A 396 -151.50 -17.94 33.80
C GLU A 396 -152.40 -17.62 35.01
N SER A 397 -151.90 -16.80 35.94
CA SER A 397 -152.67 -16.36 37.10
C SER A 397 -153.92 -15.58 36.70
N ALA A 398 -153.81 -14.66 35.73
CA ALA A 398 -154.94 -13.89 35.23
C ALA A 398 -155.98 -14.80 34.54
N VAL A 399 -155.55 -15.77 33.73
CA VAL A 399 -156.44 -16.76 33.10
C VAL A 399 -157.17 -17.58 34.15
N ILE A 400 -156.49 -18.02 35.22
CA ILE A 400 -157.12 -18.73 36.33
C ILE A 400 -158.18 -17.86 37.01
N ILE A 401 -157.87 -16.59 37.32
CA ILE A 401 -158.80 -15.65 37.96
C ILE A 401 -160.03 -15.41 37.07
N ILE A 402 -159.82 -15.14 35.78
CA ILE A 402 -160.91 -14.93 34.82
C ILE A 402 -161.76 -16.20 34.70
N GLY A 403 -161.12 -17.36 34.58
CA GLY A 403 -161.80 -18.65 34.53
C GLY A 403 -162.65 -18.90 35.78
N ALA A 404 -162.10 -18.64 36.97
CA ALA A 404 -162.83 -18.72 38.23
C ALA A 404 -164.02 -17.75 38.27
N PHE A 405 -163.83 -16.50 37.84
CA PHE A 405 -164.90 -15.51 37.76
C PHE A 405 -166.02 -15.94 36.82
N VAL A 406 -165.68 -16.47 35.63
CA VAL A 406 -166.64 -16.99 34.65
C VAL A 406 -167.42 -18.17 35.24
N ILE A 407 -166.75 -19.13 35.89
CA ILE A 407 -167.38 -20.29 36.54
C ILE A 407 -168.33 -19.84 37.65
N ILE A 408 -167.92 -18.91 38.51
CA ILE A 408 -168.76 -18.38 39.60
C ILE A 408 -169.97 -17.66 39.03
N THR A 409 -169.80 -16.83 38.00
CA THR A 409 -170.88 -16.03 37.41
C THR A 409 -171.89 -16.90 36.66
N ILE A 410 -171.42 -17.83 35.83
CA ILE A 410 -172.29 -18.80 35.14
C ILE A 410 -172.94 -19.74 36.15
N GLY A 411 -172.18 -20.21 37.15
CA GLY A 411 -172.71 -21.03 38.24
C GLY A 411 -173.81 -20.32 39.01
N ALA A 412 -173.62 -19.04 39.35
CA ALA A 412 -174.64 -18.19 39.97
C ALA A 412 -175.85 -17.97 39.05
N PHE A 413 -175.64 -17.76 37.75
CA PHE A 413 -176.72 -17.62 36.77
C PHE A 413 -177.56 -18.91 36.63
N ILE A 414 -176.91 -20.07 36.54
CA ILE A 414 -177.58 -21.38 36.47
C ILE A 414 -178.30 -21.66 37.79
N TYR A 415 -177.65 -21.42 38.94
CA TYR A 415 -178.27 -21.58 40.25
C TYR A 415 -179.53 -20.71 40.41
N ASN A 416 -179.48 -19.45 39.96
CA ASN A 416 -180.64 -18.55 39.96
C ASN A 416 -181.74 -18.92 38.95
N ARG A 417 -181.45 -19.73 37.92
CA ARG A 417 -182.43 -20.14 36.91
C ARG A 417 -183.10 -21.49 37.22
N ILE A 418 -182.46 -22.34 38.01
CA ILE A 418 -183.00 -23.64 38.45
C ILE A 418 -183.91 -23.50 39.68
N ARG A 419 -183.78 -22.41 40.42
CA ARG A 419 -184.72 -22.00 41.47
C ARG A 419 -185.86 -21.20 40.88
#